data_AF-A0A3B0RYT3-F1
#
_entry.id   AF-A0A3B0RYT3-F1
#
_cell.length_a   1.000
_cell.length_b   1.000
_cell.length_c   1.000
_cell.angle_alpha   90.00
_cell.angle_beta   90.00
_cell.angle_gamma   90.00
#
_symmetry.space_group_name_H-M   'P 1'
#
loop_
_entity.id
_entity.type
_entity.pdbx_description
1 polymer ?
#
loop_
_entity_poly.entity_id
_entity_poly.type
_entity_poly.pdbx_seq_one_letter_code
_entity_poly.pdbx_strand_id
1 'polypeptide(L)'
;MTILIEQDFGTKDRGNAQTVSLEIDGQTITAPVGISVMRAAELAGISIPRLCATDTLEAFGSCRLCLVEVKGKPGTPASCTTLVEDGLQVITRSEKLQN
;
A
#
# COMPACT_ATOMS: atom_id res chain seq x y z
N MET A 1 21.66 12.08 -21.91
CA MET A 1 21.66 12.39 -20.47
C MET A 1 20.43 11.72 -19.88
N THR A 2 20.56 10.45 -19.52
CA THR A 2 19.44 9.66 -19.02
C THR A 2 19.35 9.92 -17.52
N ILE A 3 18.22 10.49 -17.07
CA ILE A 3 17.92 10.59 -15.65
C ILE A 3 17.64 9.16 -15.17
N LEU A 4 18.45 8.67 -14.23
CA LEU A 4 18.14 7.45 -13.49
C LEU A 4 17.02 7.82 -12.51
N ILE A 5 15.80 7.38 -12.79
CA ILE A 5 14.67 7.55 -11.87
C ILE A 5 14.65 6.30 -10.99
N GLU A 6 15.12 6.43 -9.75
CA GLU A 6 14.88 5.41 -8.74
C GLU A 6 13.41 5.47 -8.32
N GLN A 7 12.72 4.34 -8.46
CA GLN A 7 11.32 4.20 -8.10
C GLN A 7 11.21 3.91 -6.60
N ASP A 8 10.59 4.83 -5.85
CA ASP A 8 10.30 4.65 -4.44
C ASP A 8 8.93 3.98 -4.26
N PHE A 9 8.92 2.80 -3.63
CA PHE A 9 7.71 2.00 -3.39
C PHE A 9 6.98 2.35 -2.09
N GLY A 10 7.37 3.44 -1.42
CA GLY A 10 6.71 4.02 -0.26
C GLY A 10 6.99 3.32 1.08
N THR A 11 7.32 2.03 1.09
CA THR A 11 7.76 1.32 2.32
C THR A 11 8.82 0.30 1.99
N LYS A 12 9.66 -0.04 2.99
CA LYS A 12 10.73 -1.05 2.86
C LYS A 12 10.21 -2.39 2.39
N ASP A 13 11.05 -3.11 1.64
CA ASP A 13 10.80 -4.51 1.36
C ASP A 13 11.04 -5.36 2.60
N ARG A 14 9.97 -5.93 3.13
CA ARG A 14 10.00 -6.91 4.22
C ARG A 14 9.33 -8.22 3.80
N GLY A 15 9.16 -8.42 2.50
CA GLY A 15 8.53 -9.61 1.95
C GLY A 15 9.30 -10.87 2.30
N ASN A 16 8.60 -11.92 2.71
CA ASN A 16 9.16 -13.26 2.78
C ASN A 16 8.89 -14.03 1.47
N ALA A 17 9.32 -15.30 1.39
CA ALA A 17 9.14 -16.12 0.19
C ALA A 17 7.68 -16.55 -0.08
N GLN A 18 6.77 -16.39 0.88
CA GLN A 18 5.36 -16.73 0.74
C GLN A 18 4.59 -15.54 0.18
N THR A 19 3.65 -15.81 -0.71
CA THR A 19 2.80 -14.78 -1.32
C THR A 19 1.34 -15.00 -0.97
N VAL A 20 0.58 -13.91 -0.87
CA VAL A 20 -0.88 -13.92 -0.65
C VAL A 20 -1.60 -13.22 -1.79
N SER A 21 -2.86 -13.59 -1.99
CA SER A 21 -3.72 -12.96 -2.99
C SER A 21 -4.60 -11.92 -2.33
N LEU A 22 -4.60 -10.70 -2.85
CA LEU A 22 -5.44 -9.60 -2.37
C LEU A 22 -6.04 -8.82 -3.56
N GLU A 23 -7.04 -8.00 -3.27
CA GLU A 23 -7.70 -7.14 -4.26
C GLU A 23 -7.48 -5.67 -3.88
N ILE A 24 -7.00 -4.87 -4.82
CA ILE A 24 -6.87 -3.41 -4.67
C ILE A 24 -7.64 -2.76 -5.82
N ASP A 25 -8.64 -1.94 -5.52
CA ASP A 25 -9.50 -1.27 -6.51
C ASP A 25 -10.11 -2.22 -7.55
N GLY A 26 -10.48 -3.43 -7.14
CA GLY A 26 -11.04 -4.47 -8.02
C GLY A 26 -9.99 -5.26 -8.83
N GLN A 27 -8.70 -4.93 -8.69
CA GLN A 27 -7.61 -5.67 -9.32
C GLN A 27 -7.06 -6.72 -8.35
N THR A 28 -7.16 -7.99 -8.74
CA THR A 28 -6.51 -9.09 -8.01
C THR A 28 -5.00 -9.05 -8.24
N ILE A 29 -4.23 -9.00 -7.17
CA ILE A 29 -2.77 -8.96 -7.18
C ILE A 29 -2.20 -10.00 -6.22
N THR A 30 -0.95 -10.39 -6.46
CA THR A 30 -0.20 -11.29 -5.60
C THR A 30 0.99 -10.54 -5.02
N ALA A 31 1.12 -10.57 -3.70
CA ALA A 31 2.15 -9.83 -2.98
C ALA A 31 2.85 -10.73 -1.94
N PRO A 32 4.16 -10.54 -1.70
CA PRO A 32 4.87 -11.20 -0.60
C PRO A 32 4.22 -10.90 0.76
N VAL A 33 4.13 -11.90 1.62
CA VAL A 33 3.67 -11.69 3.00
C VAL A 33 4.68 -10.82 3.74
N GLY A 34 4.17 -9.87 4.53
CA GLY A 34 4.99 -8.97 5.36
C GLY A 34 5.27 -7.61 4.75
N ILE A 35 4.90 -7.36 3.49
CA ILE A 35 4.92 -6.00 2.92
C ILE A 35 3.66 -5.23 3.27
N SER A 36 3.74 -3.90 3.16
CA SER A 36 2.57 -3.04 3.35
C SER A 36 1.64 -3.05 2.14
N VAL A 37 0.37 -2.69 2.36
CA VAL A 37 -0.61 -2.43 1.30
C VAL A 37 -0.10 -1.35 0.35
N MET A 38 0.60 -0.32 0.85
CA MET A 38 1.21 0.72 0.02
C MET A 38 2.23 0.14 -0.97
N ARG A 39 3.16 -0.71 -0.50
CA ARG A 39 4.15 -1.33 -1.39
C ARG A 39 3.51 -2.29 -2.38
N ALA A 40 2.51 -3.07 -1.94
CA ALA A 40 1.76 -3.96 -2.81
C ALA A 40 1.03 -3.20 -3.93
N ALA A 41 0.42 -2.06 -3.60
CA ALA A 41 -0.23 -1.18 -4.58
C ALA A 41 0.78 -0.62 -5.58
N GLU A 42 1.93 -0.11 -5.13
CA GLU A 42 2.98 0.42 -6.02
C GLU A 42 3.57 -0.66 -6.94
N LEU A 43 3.75 -1.90 -6.44
CA LEU A 43 4.16 -3.05 -7.26
C LEU A 43 3.13 -3.42 -8.34
N ALA A 44 1.84 -3.15 -8.08
CA ALA A 44 0.75 -3.33 -9.03
C ALA A 44 0.54 -2.11 -9.95
N GLY A 45 1.33 -1.04 -9.81
CA GLY A 45 1.17 0.20 -10.56
C GLY A 45 0.03 1.10 -10.07
N ILE A 46 -0.52 0.83 -8.88
CA ILE A 46 -1.56 1.62 -8.23
C ILE A 46 -0.88 2.60 -7.27
N SER A 47 -0.86 3.88 -7.63
CA SER A 47 -0.23 4.89 -6.78
C SER A 47 -1.17 5.42 -5.70
N ILE A 48 -0.69 5.36 -4.45
CA ILE A 48 -1.38 5.89 -3.26
C ILE A 48 -0.65 7.14 -2.77
N PRO A 49 -1.35 8.27 -2.54
CA PRO A 49 -0.71 9.52 -2.13
C PRO A 49 0.03 9.38 -0.78
N ARG A 50 1.28 9.86 -0.74
CA ARG A 50 2.16 9.76 0.43
C ARG A 50 3.08 10.98 0.55
N LEU A 51 3.35 11.39 1.79
CA LEU A 51 4.36 12.39 2.13
C LEU A 51 5.41 11.88 3.13
N CYS A 52 4.99 11.04 4.10
CA CYS A 52 5.85 10.57 5.19
C CYS A 52 6.36 9.13 5.02
N ALA A 53 6.13 8.50 3.86
CA ALA A 53 6.45 7.10 3.62
C ALA A 53 7.40 7.02 2.42
N THR A 54 8.52 6.34 2.60
CA THR A 54 9.54 6.04 1.58
C THR A 54 10.14 4.67 1.89
N ASP A 55 10.67 3.99 0.88
CA ASP A 55 11.36 2.70 1.03
C ASP A 55 12.71 2.77 1.76
N THR A 56 13.23 3.96 2.03
CA THR A 56 14.47 4.17 2.80
C THR A 56 14.23 4.28 4.32
N LEU A 57 13.00 4.55 4.74
CA LEU A 57 12.61 4.78 6.14
C LEU A 57 11.53 3.80 6.60
N GLU A 58 11.39 3.67 7.92
CA GLU A 58 10.28 2.91 8.48
C GLU A 58 8.97 3.70 8.35
N ALA A 59 7.88 3.01 8.06
CA ALA A 59 6.57 3.64 8.00
C ALA A 59 6.02 3.87 9.42
N PHE A 60 5.57 5.09 9.70
CA PHE A 60 5.01 5.49 11.00
C PHE A 60 3.65 6.21 10.88
N GLY A 61 3.10 6.34 9.67
CA GLY A 61 1.71 6.78 9.47
C GLY A 61 1.39 8.24 9.77
N SER A 62 2.39 9.14 9.82
CA SER A 62 2.20 10.54 10.23
C SER A 62 1.33 11.39 9.28
N CYS A 63 1.56 11.34 7.97
CA CYS A 63 0.87 12.24 7.04
C CYS A 63 -0.62 11.94 6.84
N ARG A 64 -1.06 10.71 7.16
CA ARG A 64 -2.45 10.23 6.98
C ARG A 64 -3.06 10.56 5.61
N LEU A 65 -2.26 10.69 4.55
CA LEU A 65 -2.74 10.85 3.17
C LEU A 65 -3.01 9.51 2.50
N CYS A 66 -2.28 8.47 2.91
CA CYS A 66 -2.34 7.15 2.33
C CYS A 66 -3.49 6.28 2.89
N LEU A 67 -4.57 6.91 3.32
CA LEU A 67 -5.71 6.20 3.91
C LEU A 67 -6.40 5.37 2.85
N VAL A 68 -6.81 4.18 3.27
CA VAL A 68 -7.54 3.25 2.42
C VAL A 68 -8.72 2.69 3.18
N GLU A 69 -9.73 2.26 2.46
CA GLU A 69 -10.80 1.45 3.03
C GLU A 69 -10.47 -0.02 2.86
N VAL A 70 -10.73 -0.79 3.91
CA VAL A 70 -10.56 -2.24 3.91
C VAL A 70 -11.92 -2.86 4.19
N LYS A 71 -12.43 -3.66 3.25
CA LYS A 71 -13.73 -4.34 3.47
C LYS A 71 -13.66 -5.21 4.71
N GLY A 72 -14.69 -5.10 5.55
CA GLY A 72 -14.80 -5.84 6.80
C GLY A 72 -14.03 -5.24 7.98
N LYS A 73 -13.25 -4.17 7.80
CA LYS A 73 -12.60 -3.44 8.90
C LYS A 73 -13.20 -2.04 9.06
N PRO A 74 -13.50 -1.60 10.30
CA PRO A 74 -13.99 -0.25 10.52
C PRO A 74 -12.88 0.79 10.33
N GLY A 75 -13.28 2.01 9.96
CA GLY A 75 -12.37 3.14 9.79
C GLY A 75 -11.62 3.16 8.45
N THR A 76 -10.55 3.94 8.41
CA THR A 76 -9.67 4.12 7.23
C THR A 76 -8.22 3.96 7.69
N PRO A 77 -7.70 2.72 7.73
CA PRO A 77 -6.32 2.49 8.12
C PRO A 77 -5.34 3.13 7.13
N ALA A 78 -4.12 3.43 7.58
CA ALA A 78 -3.07 3.91 6.68
C ALA A 78 -2.46 2.72 5.92
N SER A 79 -2.41 2.81 4.59
CA SER A 79 -1.82 1.76 3.76
C SER A 79 -0.32 1.55 4.00
N CYS A 80 0.41 2.58 4.44
CA CYS A 80 1.85 2.46 4.72
C CYS A 80 2.16 1.61 5.96
N THR A 81 1.23 1.46 6.90
CA THR A 81 1.41 0.65 8.12
C THR A 81 0.55 -0.61 8.13
N THR A 82 -0.35 -0.77 7.18
CA THR A 82 -1.22 -1.94 7.07
C THR A 82 -0.52 -3.02 6.25
N LEU A 83 -0.37 -4.22 6.80
CA LEU A 83 0.24 -5.35 6.11
C LEU A 83 -0.76 -6.03 5.18
N VAL A 84 -0.25 -6.65 4.11
CA VAL A 84 -1.05 -7.51 3.24
C VAL A 84 -1.46 -8.79 3.96
N GLU A 85 -2.69 -9.22 3.72
CA GLU A 85 -3.28 -10.46 4.24
C GLU A 85 -4.01 -11.15 3.07
N ASP A 86 -4.15 -12.47 3.15
CA ASP A 86 -4.88 -13.22 2.12
C ASP A 86 -6.37 -12.85 2.11
N GLY A 87 -6.91 -12.64 0.90
CA GLY A 87 -8.29 -12.21 0.70
C GLY A 87 -8.60 -10.77 1.10
N LEU A 88 -7.57 -9.96 1.43
CA LEU A 88 -7.73 -8.55 1.75
C LEU A 88 -8.32 -7.78 0.55
N GLN A 89 -9.37 -6.99 0.76
CA GLN A 89 -9.96 -6.14 -0.28
C GLN A 89 -9.84 -4.68 0.12
N VAL A 90 -9.08 -3.93 -0.67
CA VAL A 90 -8.69 -2.54 -0.41
C VAL A 90 -9.28 -1.62 -1.47
N ILE A 91 -9.83 -0.49 -1.03
CA ILE A 91 -10.28 0.59 -1.91
C ILE A 91 -9.42 1.81 -1.61
N THR A 92 -8.70 2.30 -2.62
CA THR A 92 -7.76 3.44 -2.48
C THR A 92 -8.41 4.78 -2.81
N ARG A 93 -9.54 4.76 -3.53
CA ARG A 93 -10.29 5.96 -3.92
C ARG A 93 -11.78 5.76 -3.65
N SER A 94 -12.33 6.57 -2.75
CA SER A 94 -13.76 6.60 -2.45
C SER A 94 -14.17 8.00 -1.99
N GLU A 95 -15.48 8.31 -1.99
CA GLU A 95 -16.01 9.58 -1.48
C GLU A 95 -15.64 9.80 -0.01
N LYS A 96 -15.60 8.73 0.79
CA LYS A 96 -15.25 8.79 2.21
C LYS A 96 -13.80 9.20 2.46
N LEU A 97 -12.90 8.95 1.51
CA LEU A 97 -11.48 9.32 1.60
C LEU A 97 -11.19 10.74 1.08
N GLN A 98 -12.17 11.38 0.42
CA GLN A 98 -12.01 12.70 -0.20
C GLN A 98 -12.58 13.86 0.64
N ASN A 99 -13.27 13.55 1.73
CA ASN A 99 -13.87 14.51 2.66
C ASN A 99 -13.03 14.68 3.93
#